data_AF-A0A936A9Z1-F1
#
_entry.id   AF-A0A936A9Z1-F1
#
_cell.length_a   1.000
_cell.length_b   1.000
_cell.length_c   1.000
_cell.angle_alpha   90.00
_cell.angle_beta   90.00
_cell.angle_gamma   90.00
#
_symmetry.space_group_name_H-M   'P 1'
#
loop_
_entity.id
_entity.type
_entity.pdbx_description
1 polymer ?
#
loop_
_entity_poly.entity_id
_entity_poly.type
_entity_poly.pdbx_seq_one_letter_code
_entity_poly.pdbx_strand_id
1 'polypeptide(L)'
;MQKILLLICTWIPIGLSAQQDDSLRSDSIPPLNLKILEFVQSKIGKKVDRGECWDLAAQALDLAGATWNHQYKFGKLLELETDTIYPGDIIQFERVKLKYVKNGITFHEEMKHHTAIIYEVLSNTAFTLAHQNTGFSGKKVGLSPIDLETLKRGRIKLYRPTP
;
A
#
# COMPACT_ATOMS: atom_id res chain seq x y z
N MET A 1 24.90 -67.73 10.74
CA MET A 1 23.70 -66.99 11.19
C MET A 1 24.05 -65.50 11.16
N GLN A 2 23.75 -64.82 10.06
CA GLN A 2 24.10 -63.40 9.85
C GLN A 2 22.79 -62.60 9.85
N LYS A 3 22.64 -61.71 10.83
CA LYS A 3 21.48 -60.82 10.95
C LYS A 3 21.56 -59.73 9.89
N ILE A 4 20.50 -59.61 9.08
CA ILE A 4 20.26 -58.51 8.15
C ILE A 4 19.88 -57.28 8.99
N LEU A 5 20.68 -56.22 8.92
CA LEU A 5 20.38 -54.91 9.51
C LEU A 5 19.92 -53.98 8.38
N LEU A 6 18.61 -53.76 8.30
CA LEU A 6 17.98 -52.72 7.49
C LEU A 6 18.01 -51.42 8.31
N LEU A 7 18.81 -50.44 7.90
CA LEU A 7 18.73 -49.06 8.38
C LEU A 7 18.18 -48.18 7.26
N ILE A 8 16.88 -47.96 7.37
CA ILE A 8 16.05 -47.03 6.61
C ILE A 8 16.54 -45.60 6.84
N CYS A 9 17.06 -44.97 5.76
CA CYS A 9 17.38 -43.56 5.72
C CYS A 9 16.07 -42.78 5.47
N THR A 10 15.41 -42.31 6.54
CA THR A 10 14.24 -41.44 6.40
C THR A 10 14.69 -40.02 6.17
N TRP A 11 14.58 -39.58 4.91
CA TRP A 11 14.64 -38.19 4.52
C TRP A 11 13.48 -37.45 5.19
N ILE A 12 13.77 -36.48 6.06
CA ILE A 12 12.76 -35.55 6.60
C ILE A 12 12.85 -34.28 5.77
N PRO A 13 11.91 -33.97 4.87
CA PRO A 13 11.72 -32.63 4.37
C PRO A 13 10.50 -32.05 5.07
N ILE A 14 10.70 -31.21 6.07
CA ILE A 14 9.62 -30.33 6.51
C ILE A 14 10.22 -28.93 6.61
N GLY A 15 10.02 -28.19 5.52
CA GLY A 15 10.32 -26.78 5.44
C GLY A 15 9.61 -26.05 6.57
N LEU A 16 10.39 -25.27 7.31
CA LEU A 16 9.89 -24.34 8.29
C LEU A 16 9.17 -23.22 7.52
N SER A 17 7.85 -23.35 7.32
CA SER A 17 7.03 -22.25 6.84
C SER A 17 6.97 -21.18 7.94
N ALA A 18 7.59 -20.04 7.69
CA ALA A 18 7.33 -18.82 8.44
C ALA A 18 5.89 -18.37 8.14
N GLN A 19 4.93 -18.92 8.87
CA GLN A 19 3.55 -18.42 8.95
C GLN A 19 3.30 -17.95 10.37
N GLN A 20 3.95 -16.85 10.76
CA GLN A 20 3.63 -16.12 11.98
C GLN A 20 3.79 -14.64 11.65
N ASP A 21 2.66 -13.94 11.43
CA ASP A 21 2.37 -12.54 11.84
C ASP A 21 1.13 -11.92 11.15
N ASP A 22 0.36 -12.65 10.33
CA ASP A 22 -0.74 -12.02 9.57
C ASP A 22 -1.99 -11.72 10.42
N SER A 23 -2.24 -12.50 11.48
CA SER A 23 -3.45 -12.35 12.32
C SER A 23 -3.38 -11.17 13.30
N LEU A 24 -2.18 -10.71 13.69
CA LEU A 24 -2.04 -9.55 14.57
C LEU A 24 -2.20 -8.23 13.81
N ARG A 25 -1.95 -8.22 12.49
CA ARG A 25 -2.14 -7.06 11.64
C ARG A 25 -3.63 -6.79 11.38
N SER A 26 -4.45 -7.82 11.13
CA SER A 26 -5.87 -7.63 10.82
C SER A 26 -6.70 -7.07 11.97
N ASP A 27 -6.42 -7.49 13.21
CA ASP A 27 -7.24 -7.09 14.37
C ASP A 27 -7.07 -5.62 14.77
N SER A 28 -6.01 -4.97 14.27
CA SER A 28 -5.71 -3.56 14.53
C SER A 28 -6.16 -2.59 13.41
N ILE A 29 -6.47 -3.11 12.21
CA ILE A 29 -6.83 -2.27 11.06
C ILE A 29 -8.31 -1.85 11.17
N PRO A 30 -8.65 -0.56 10.99
CA PRO A 30 -10.03 -0.11 11.02
C PRO A 30 -10.93 -0.86 10.02
N PRO A 31 -12.21 -1.14 10.34
CA PRO A 31 -13.09 -1.91 9.45
C PRO A 31 -13.30 -1.30 8.06
N LEU A 32 -13.34 0.02 7.94
CA LEU A 32 -13.44 0.70 6.63
C LEU A 32 -12.17 0.50 5.80
N ASN A 33 -11.01 0.55 6.45
CA ASN A 33 -9.73 0.32 5.81
C ASN A 33 -9.64 -1.12 5.24
N LEU A 34 -10.14 -2.12 5.97
CA LEU A 34 -10.20 -3.51 5.47
C LEU A 34 -11.02 -3.62 4.18
N LYS A 35 -12.21 -3.01 4.13
CA LYS A 35 -13.04 -2.97 2.90
C LYS A 35 -12.33 -2.31 1.73
N ILE A 36 -11.61 -1.23 1.99
CA ILE A 36 -10.80 -0.54 0.97
C ILE A 36 -9.71 -1.48 0.45
N LEU A 37 -9.01 -2.21 1.31
CA LEU A 37 -7.95 -3.14 0.91
C LEU A 37 -8.50 -4.30 0.08
N GLU A 38 -9.62 -4.90 0.48
CA GLU A 38 -10.31 -5.95 -0.29
C GLU A 38 -10.63 -5.46 -1.71
N PHE A 39 -11.17 -4.25 -1.82
CA PHE A 39 -11.44 -3.62 -3.10
C PHE A 39 -10.14 -3.43 -3.91
N VAL A 40 -9.11 -2.81 -3.32
CA VAL A 40 -7.82 -2.56 -3.98
C VAL A 40 -7.21 -3.85 -4.51
N GLN A 41 -7.16 -4.89 -3.69
CA GLN A 41 -6.61 -6.20 -4.06
C GLN A 41 -7.32 -6.78 -5.29
N SER A 42 -8.64 -6.63 -5.38
CA SER A 42 -9.43 -7.08 -6.54
C SER A 42 -9.13 -6.31 -7.84
N LYS A 43 -8.54 -5.11 -7.72
CA LYS A 43 -8.27 -4.17 -8.83
C LYS A 43 -6.82 -4.10 -9.26
N ILE A 44 -5.88 -4.72 -8.56
CA ILE A 44 -4.46 -4.76 -8.98
C ILE A 44 -4.37 -5.25 -10.44
N GLY A 45 -3.64 -4.51 -11.27
CA GLY A 45 -3.48 -4.78 -12.70
C GLY A 45 -4.68 -4.41 -13.58
N LYS A 46 -5.78 -3.92 -13.00
CA LYS A 46 -7.00 -3.50 -13.71
C LYS A 46 -7.11 -1.99 -13.70
N LYS A 47 -7.86 -1.45 -14.68
CA LYS A 47 -8.21 -0.04 -14.73
C LYS A 47 -9.47 0.19 -13.88
N VAL A 48 -9.43 1.16 -12.97
CA VAL A 48 -10.62 1.64 -12.25
C VAL A 48 -11.13 2.89 -12.92
N ASP A 49 -12.41 2.87 -13.31
CA ASP A 49 -13.10 3.96 -14.02
C ASP A 49 -12.29 4.52 -15.20
N ARG A 50 -11.98 5.82 -15.20
CA ARG A 50 -11.28 6.51 -16.29
C ARG A 50 -9.78 6.26 -16.25
N GLY A 51 -9.27 5.71 -15.15
CA GLY A 51 -7.86 5.42 -14.97
C GLY A 51 -7.09 6.58 -14.32
N GLU A 52 -7.78 7.59 -13.77
CA GLU A 52 -7.16 8.71 -13.06
C GLU A 52 -6.73 8.31 -11.65
N CYS A 53 -5.70 8.96 -11.10
CA CYS A 53 -5.12 8.57 -9.82
C CYS A 53 -6.14 8.61 -8.67
N TRP A 54 -7.09 9.55 -8.71
CA TRP A 54 -8.13 9.70 -7.69
C TRP A 54 -9.30 8.72 -7.85
N ASP A 55 -9.54 8.16 -9.04
CA ASP A 55 -10.67 7.24 -9.28
C ASP A 55 -10.60 6.00 -8.38
N LEU A 56 -9.37 5.51 -8.12
CA LEU A 56 -9.16 4.37 -7.22
C LEU A 56 -9.60 4.69 -5.79
N ALA A 57 -9.18 5.84 -5.25
CA ALA A 57 -9.54 6.27 -3.90
C ALA A 57 -11.04 6.55 -3.78
N ALA A 58 -11.62 7.25 -4.76
CA ALA A 58 -13.04 7.55 -4.80
C ALA A 58 -13.89 6.28 -4.75
N GLN A 59 -13.64 5.36 -5.67
CA GLN A 59 -14.42 4.12 -5.74
C GLN A 59 -14.23 3.25 -4.49
N ALA A 60 -13.02 3.22 -3.91
CA ALA A 60 -12.77 2.50 -2.67
C ALA A 60 -13.57 3.08 -1.49
N LEU A 61 -13.58 4.41 -1.35
CA LEU A 61 -14.32 5.10 -0.29
C LEU A 61 -15.83 4.92 -0.44
N ASP A 62 -16.35 5.10 -1.66
CA ASP A 62 -17.78 4.94 -1.96
C ASP A 62 -18.25 3.51 -1.65
N LEU A 63 -17.46 2.49 -2.05
CA LEU A 63 -17.79 1.08 -1.77
C LEU A 63 -17.66 0.72 -0.29
N ALA A 64 -16.70 1.31 0.43
CA ALA A 64 -16.55 1.11 1.87
C ALA A 64 -17.69 1.77 2.68
N GLY A 65 -18.43 2.69 2.07
CA GLY A 65 -19.43 3.52 2.73
C GLY A 65 -18.81 4.63 3.58
N ALA A 66 -17.66 5.16 3.14
CA ALA A 66 -16.97 6.22 3.85
C ALA A 66 -17.49 7.61 3.47
N THR A 67 -17.55 8.53 4.43
CA THR A 67 -17.87 9.93 4.21
C THR A 67 -16.63 10.70 3.73
N TRP A 68 -16.75 11.37 2.59
CA TRP A 68 -15.70 12.23 2.02
C TRP A 68 -16.29 13.33 1.16
N ASN A 69 -15.49 14.34 0.77
CA ASN A 69 -16.01 15.54 0.11
C ASN A 69 -16.07 15.48 -1.43
N HIS A 70 -15.83 14.30 -2.02
CA HIS A 70 -15.73 14.11 -3.47
C HIS A 70 -14.71 15.02 -4.18
N GLN A 71 -13.71 15.50 -3.44
CA GLN A 71 -12.60 16.30 -3.94
C GLN A 71 -11.27 15.71 -3.42
N TYR A 72 -10.65 16.37 -2.43
CA TYR A 72 -9.34 15.98 -1.87
C TYR A 72 -9.33 15.93 -0.34
N LYS A 73 -10.51 15.78 0.29
CA LYS A 73 -10.63 15.45 1.72
C LYS A 73 -11.31 14.09 1.82
N PHE A 74 -10.51 13.07 2.10
CA PHE A 74 -10.88 11.66 2.04
C PHE A 74 -11.29 11.07 3.41
N GLY A 75 -11.52 11.92 4.41
CA GLY A 75 -11.88 11.54 5.77
C GLY A 75 -11.17 12.40 6.82
N LYS A 76 -10.80 11.82 7.97
CA LYS A 76 -10.04 12.48 9.04
C LYS A 76 -8.60 12.70 8.59
N LEU A 77 -8.09 13.92 8.69
CA LEU A 77 -6.67 14.22 8.46
C LEU A 77 -5.80 13.58 9.56
N LEU A 78 -4.67 13.00 9.18
CA LEU A 78 -3.70 12.38 10.06
C LEU A 78 -2.36 13.12 10.04
N GLU A 79 -1.68 13.14 11.18
CA GLU A 79 -0.32 13.65 11.33
C GLU A 79 0.64 12.47 11.46
N LEU A 80 1.69 12.44 10.62
CA LEU A 80 2.61 11.31 10.50
C LEU A 80 3.36 11.02 11.82
N GLU A 81 3.63 12.06 12.60
CA GLU A 81 4.41 12.01 13.82
C GLU A 81 3.61 11.49 15.02
N THR A 82 2.28 11.59 14.99
CA THR A 82 1.43 11.33 16.16
C THR A 82 0.35 10.28 15.94
N ASP A 83 -0.16 10.13 14.71
CA ASP A 83 -1.17 9.12 14.41
C ASP A 83 -0.52 7.82 13.92
N THR A 84 -1.01 6.68 14.38
CA THR A 84 -0.70 5.39 13.75
C THR A 84 -1.29 5.37 12.36
N ILE A 85 -0.49 5.01 11.34
CA ILE A 85 -0.94 4.85 9.96
C ILE A 85 -1.29 3.39 9.69
N TYR A 86 -2.43 3.15 9.03
CA TYR A 86 -2.89 1.81 8.69
C TYR A 86 -2.93 1.60 7.17
N PRO A 87 -2.72 0.35 6.71
CA PRO A 87 -3.20 -0.06 5.39
C PRO A 87 -4.65 0.39 5.18
N GLY A 88 -4.99 0.86 3.97
CA GLY A 88 -6.29 1.44 3.63
C GLY A 88 -6.41 2.96 3.86
N ASP A 89 -5.47 3.59 4.58
CA ASP A 89 -5.42 5.05 4.67
C ASP A 89 -5.06 5.66 3.30
N ILE A 90 -5.50 6.89 3.05
CA ILE A 90 -5.30 7.58 1.77
C ILE A 90 -4.16 8.58 1.90
N ILE A 91 -3.27 8.63 0.91
CA ILE A 91 -2.21 9.62 0.80
C ILE A 91 -2.43 10.52 -0.43
N GLN A 92 -2.44 11.83 -0.18
CA GLN A 92 -2.55 12.87 -1.18
C GLN A 92 -1.22 13.62 -1.31
N PHE A 93 -0.64 13.62 -2.50
CA PHE A 93 0.57 14.38 -2.84
C PHE A 93 0.19 15.71 -3.47
N GLU A 94 0.76 16.80 -2.96
CA GLU A 94 0.63 18.15 -3.52
C GLU A 94 2.00 18.74 -3.84
N ARG A 95 2.25 18.96 -5.14
CA ARG A 95 3.50 19.56 -5.66
C ARG A 95 4.77 18.85 -5.17
N VAL A 96 4.74 17.52 -5.13
CA VAL A 96 5.85 16.71 -4.63
C VAL A 96 6.92 16.54 -5.70
N LYS A 97 8.19 16.72 -5.31
CA LYS A 97 9.36 16.42 -6.11
C LYS A 97 10.18 15.32 -5.43
N LEU A 98 10.23 14.15 -6.05
CA LEU A 98 11.05 13.03 -5.62
C LEU A 98 12.42 13.14 -6.29
N LYS A 99 13.48 12.88 -5.51
CA LYS A 99 14.85 12.68 -6.01
C LYS A 99 15.35 11.37 -5.45
N TYR A 100 15.49 10.35 -6.30
CA TYR A 100 16.03 9.06 -5.91
C TYR A 100 17.14 8.63 -6.85
N VAL A 101 18.08 7.84 -6.34
CA VAL A 101 19.17 7.27 -7.12
C VAL A 101 18.85 5.81 -7.40
N LYS A 102 18.79 5.43 -8.68
CA LYS A 102 18.61 4.04 -9.10
C LYS A 102 19.74 3.69 -10.06
N ASN A 103 20.52 2.67 -9.73
CA ASN A 103 21.68 2.23 -10.52
C ASN A 103 22.70 3.35 -10.80
N GLY A 104 22.97 4.21 -9.81
CA GLY A 104 23.88 5.34 -9.94
C GLY A 104 23.33 6.54 -10.72
N ILE A 105 22.12 6.43 -11.29
CA ILE A 105 21.46 7.51 -12.02
C ILE A 105 20.50 8.23 -11.06
N THR A 106 20.61 9.56 -11.01
CA THR A 106 19.67 10.40 -10.26
C THR A 106 18.40 10.63 -11.09
N PHE A 107 17.26 10.24 -10.56
CA PHE A 107 15.94 10.49 -11.14
C PHE A 107 15.24 11.64 -10.40
N HIS A 108 14.50 12.44 -11.17
CA HIS A 108 13.66 13.52 -10.67
C HIS A 108 12.23 13.27 -11.13
N GLU A 109 11.28 13.16 -10.20
CA GLU A 109 9.86 12.98 -10.51
C GLU A 109 9.06 14.10 -9.86
N GLU A 110 8.17 14.74 -10.63
CA GLU A 110 7.29 15.81 -10.14
C GLU A 110 5.83 15.34 -10.16
N MET A 111 5.27 15.12 -8.98
CA MET A 111 3.85 14.82 -8.78
C MET A 111 3.11 16.10 -8.40
N LYS A 112 2.54 16.79 -9.40
CA LYS A 112 1.81 18.04 -9.18
C LYS A 112 0.57 17.84 -8.30
N HIS A 113 -0.17 16.75 -8.54
CA HIS A 113 -1.35 16.34 -7.78
C HIS A 113 -1.55 14.84 -7.97
N HIS A 114 -1.37 14.02 -6.93
CA HIS A 114 -1.49 12.55 -7.05
C HIS A 114 -2.15 11.95 -5.81
N THR A 115 -3.03 10.98 -6.01
CA THR A 115 -3.72 10.27 -4.91
C THR A 115 -3.31 8.81 -4.95
N ALA A 116 -3.06 8.23 -3.78
CA ALA A 116 -2.81 6.80 -3.63
C ALA A 116 -3.44 6.27 -2.34
N ILE A 117 -3.58 4.95 -2.27
CA ILE A 117 -4.02 4.22 -1.07
C ILE A 117 -2.78 3.53 -0.49
N ILE A 118 -2.58 3.61 0.81
CA ILE A 118 -1.56 2.84 1.51
C ILE A 118 -1.99 1.38 1.49
N TYR A 119 -1.33 0.57 0.66
CA TYR A 119 -1.58 -0.86 0.56
C TYR A 119 -0.90 -1.63 1.70
N GLU A 120 0.31 -1.20 2.08
CA GLU A 120 1.10 -1.82 3.14
C GLU A 120 1.91 -0.77 3.89
N VAL A 121 2.06 -0.98 5.20
CA VAL A 121 2.95 -0.19 6.07
C VAL A 121 4.21 -1.02 6.33
N LEU A 122 5.36 -0.50 5.87
CA LEU A 122 6.67 -1.15 5.99
C LEU A 122 7.45 -0.57 7.18
N SER A 123 7.31 0.73 7.42
CA SER A 123 7.82 1.45 8.59
C SER A 123 6.99 2.71 8.83
N ASN A 124 7.36 3.55 9.81
CA ASN A 124 6.68 4.82 10.06
C ASN A 124 6.72 5.78 8.85
N THR A 125 7.73 5.66 7.99
CA THR A 125 7.96 6.55 6.85
C THR A 125 7.91 5.81 5.51
N ALA A 126 7.88 4.47 5.50
CA ALA A 126 7.89 3.66 4.28
C ALA A 126 6.59 2.86 4.10
N PHE A 127 6.04 2.93 2.89
CA PHE A 127 4.76 2.31 2.52
C PHE A 127 4.84 1.64 1.14
N THR A 128 4.00 0.63 0.93
CA THR A 128 3.60 0.23 -0.42
C THR A 128 2.32 0.97 -0.77
N LEU A 129 2.31 1.67 -1.91
CA LEU A 129 1.16 2.41 -2.41
C LEU A 129 0.44 1.63 -3.50
N ALA A 130 -0.89 1.61 -3.46
CA ALA A 130 -1.74 1.25 -4.58
C ALA A 130 -2.30 2.51 -5.24
N HIS A 131 -2.06 2.64 -6.55
CA HIS A 131 -2.46 3.80 -7.34
C HIS A 131 -2.45 3.51 -8.84
N GLN A 132 -3.05 4.39 -9.61
CA GLN A 132 -3.06 4.35 -11.07
C GLN A 132 -2.68 5.71 -11.64
N ASN A 133 -2.58 5.81 -12.96
CA ASN A 133 -2.06 6.98 -13.67
C ASN A 133 -0.59 7.28 -13.35
N THR A 134 0.23 6.24 -13.33
CA THR A 134 1.68 6.36 -13.07
C THR A 134 2.48 6.04 -14.32
N GLY A 135 3.75 6.44 -14.36
CA GLY A 135 4.64 6.11 -15.46
C GLY A 135 4.89 4.60 -15.62
N PHE A 136 4.77 3.83 -14.54
CA PHE A 136 5.11 2.39 -14.54
C PHE A 136 3.91 1.48 -14.78
N SER A 137 2.70 1.86 -14.36
CA SER A 137 1.48 1.04 -14.55
C SER A 137 0.46 1.67 -15.51
N GLY A 138 0.72 2.88 -16.01
CA GLY A 138 -0.21 3.61 -16.86
C GLY A 138 -1.56 3.82 -16.15
N LYS A 139 -2.66 3.58 -16.86
CA LYS A 139 -4.03 3.72 -16.33
C LYS A 139 -4.51 2.55 -15.45
N LYS A 140 -3.65 1.57 -15.15
CA LYS A 140 -3.98 0.41 -14.32
C LYS A 140 -3.48 0.60 -12.90
N VAL A 141 -4.16 -0.01 -11.93
CA VAL A 141 -3.70 -0.06 -10.54
C VAL A 141 -2.39 -0.84 -10.49
N GLY A 142 -1.34 -0.15 -10.06
CA GLY A 142 -0.03 -0.71 -9.79
C GLY A 142 0.34 -0.51 -8.33
N LEU A 143 1.34 -1.27 -7.90
CA LEU A 143 1.95 -1.13 -6.58
C LEU A 143 3.34 -0.51 -6.72
N SER A 144 3.67 0.46 -5.88
CA SER A 144 5.03 1.00 -5.78
C SER A 144 5.41 1.32 -4.35
N PRO A 145 6.67 1.09 -3.95
CA PRO A 145 7.15 1.55 -2.66
C PRO A 145 7.30 3.08 -2.65
N ILE A 146 7.12 3.66 -1.48
CA ILE A 146 7.52 5.04 -1.18
C ILE A 146 8.19 5.07 0.18
N ASP A 147 9.22 5.89 0.30
CA ASP A 147 9.81 6.28 1.57
C ASP A 147 9.74 7.80 1.68
N LEU A 148 8.99 8.29 2.67
CA LEU A 148 8.76 9.70 2.89
C LEU A 148 10.02 10.45 3.31
N GLU A 149 11.06 9.79 3.83
CA GLU A 149 12.35 10.43 4.12
C GLU A 149 13.09 10.89 2.86
N THR A 150 12.76 10.27 1.72
CA THR A 150 13.30 10.65 0.41
C THR A 150 12.63 11.89 -0.19
N LEU A 151 11.52 12.35 0.39
CA LEU A 151 10.82 13.56 -0.05
C LEU A 151 11.69 14.79 0.19
N LYS A 152 12.08 15.47 -0.89
CA LYS A 152 12.89 16.71 -0.81
C LYS A 152 12.06 17.98 -0.83
N ARG A 153 10.86 17.94 -1.43
CA ARG A 153 9.98 19.11 -1.58
C ARG A 153 8.55 18.67 -1.88
N GLY A 154 7.59 19.44 -1.40
CA GLY A 154 6.14 19.23 -1.60
C GLY A 154 5.44 18.99 -0.27
N ARG A 155 4.15 18.63 -0.34
CA ARG A 155 3.36 18.28 0.85
C ARG A 155 2.66 16.96 0.62
N ILE A 156 2.56 16.19 1.68
CA ILE A 156 1.68 15.04 1.75
C ILE A 156 0.55 15.37 2.72
N LYS A 157 -0.61 14.78 2.49
CA LYS A 157 -1.70 14.73 3.45
C LYS A 157 -2.16 13.29 3.56
N LEU A 158 -2.31 12.83 4.79
CA LEU A 158 -2.78 11.49 5.11
C LEU A 158 -4.21 11.57 5.62
N TYR A 159 -5.05 10.65 5.18
CA TYR A 159 -6.46 10.62 5.56
C TYR A 159 -6.87 9.23 6.00
N ARG A 160 -7.56 9.16 7.15
CA ARG A 160 -8.29 7.97 7.58
C ARG A 160 -9.74 8.04 7.09
N PRO A 161 -10.22 7.03 6.35
CA PRO A 161 -11.64 6.88 6.04
C PRO A 161 -12.50 6.89 7.31
N THR A 162 -13.62 7.59 7.27
CA THR A 162 -14.59 7.64 8.38
C THR A 162 -15.98 7.30 7.85
N PRO A 163 -16.87 6.70 8.67
CA PRO A 163 -18.28 6.55 8.31
C PRO A 163 -18.95 7.89 7.98
#